data_AF-A0A2R5EP16-F1
#
_entry.id   AF-A0A2R5EP16-F1
#
_cell.length_a   1.000
_cell.length_b   1.000
_cell.length_c   1.000
_cell.angle_alpha   90.00
_cell.angle_beta   90.00
_cell.angle_gamma   90.00
#
_symmetry.space_group_name_H-M   'P 1'
#
loop_
_entity.id
_entity.type
_entity.pdbx_description
1 polymer ?
#
loop_
_entity_poly.entity_id
_entity_poly.type
_entity_poly.pdbx_seq_one_letter_code
_entity_poly.pdbx_strand_id
1 'polypeptide(L)'
;MYACRDRGENLQMNVQSKEINLDQLGDPIYQETMEGEQLRWHSPLEAPFHIAGFPWLAQDGIYRRLPLASGAVLPPAVDTLAYCTAGGQIRFRTNSSRLVIRVRLAGPSNMYHMAPTGQCGVDCYLGEPGEQSFITAAKFKPTESEYESKLYRWDTKKEVAVTLNLPLYQGVEEVWIGVDHDADISDA
;
A
#
# COMPACT_ATOMS: atom_id res chain seq x y z
N MET A 1 -16.16 -59.19 15.12
CA MET A 1 -14.76 -59.62 15.38
C MET A 1 -13.95 -59.45 14.11
N TYR A 2 -12.66 -59.16 14.28
CA TYR A 2 -11.61 -58.84 13.30
C TYR A 2 -11.61 -57.41 12.75
N ALA A 3 -10.52 -56.65 12.76
CA ALA A 3 -9.32 -56.59 13.62
C ALA A 3 -8.66 -55.26 13.25
N CYS A 4 -8.32 -54.47 14.27
CA CYS A 4 -7.48 -53.28 14.15
C CYS A 4 -6.09 -53.68 13.67
N ARG A 5 -5.53 -52.98 12.68
CA ARG A 5 -4.10 -53.01 12.38
C ARG A 5 -3.59 -51.58 12.34
N ASP A 6 -2.93 -51.21 13.42
CA ASP A 6 -1.96 -50.12 13.48
C ASP A 6 -0.91 -50.31 12.40
N ARG A 7 -0.73 -49.28 11.57
CA ARG A 7 0.57 -48.95 10.96
C ARG A 7 0.73 -47.44 11.04
N GLY A 8 1.47 -47.01 12.06
CA GLY A 8 2.08 -45.70 12.08
C GLY A 8 3.14 -45.63 10.99
N GLU A 9 2.88 -44.83 9.97
CA GLU A 9 3.89 -44.36 9.05
C GLU A 9 4.24 -42.93 9.45
N ASN A 10 5.47 -42.76 9.95
CA ASN A 10 6.13 -41.48 10.14
C ASN A 10 6.22 -40.75 8.80
N LEU A 11 5.31 -39.80 8.55
CA LEU A 11 5.49 -38.80 7.51
C LEU A 11 6.48 -37.75 8.01
N GLN A 12 7.76 -38.03 7.79
CA GLN A 12 8.82 -37.03 7.89
C GLN A 12 8.54 -35.94 6.83
N MET A 13 7.93 -34.83 7.24
CA MET A 13 7.79 -33.65 6.39
C MET A 13 9.19 -33.11 6.08
N ASN A 14 9.66 -33.39 4.86
CA ASN A 14 10.89 -32.85 4.33
C ASN A 14 10.64 -31.39 3.94
N VAL A 15 10.79 -30.45 4.88
CA VAL A 15 10.78 -29.01 4.59
C VAL A 15 12.13 -28.69 3.97
N GLN A 16 12.20 -28.77 2.64
CA GLN A 16 13.29 -28.16 1.91
C GLN A 16 13.17 -26.64 2.05
N SER A 17 14.04 -26.03 2.84
CA SER A 17 14.31 -24.60 2.78
C SER A 17 14.89 -24.29 1.40
N LYS A 18 14.03 -23.82 0.48
CA LYS A 18 14.53 -23.14 -0.72
C LYS A 18 15.16 -21.84 -0.26
N GLU A 19 16.48 -21.76 -0.34
CA GLU A 19 17.19 -20.49 -0.32
C GLU A 19 16.57 -19.61 -1.41
N ILE A 20 16.00 -18.49 -0.98
CA ILE A 20 15.39 -17.52 -1.87
C ILE A 20 16.56 -16.79 -2.53
N ASN A 21 16.81 -17.11 -3.79
CA ASN A 21 17.86 -16.46 -4.57
C ASN A 21 17.36 -15.06 -4.93
N LEU A 22 17.90 -14.04 -4.26
CA LEU A 22 17.51 -12.63 -4.43
C LEU A 22 17.67 -12.16 -5.88
N ASP A 23 18.48 -12.85 -6.68
CA ASP A 23 18.72 -12.58 -8.10
C ASP A 23 17.55 -13.01 -9.02
N GLN A 24 16.50 -13.65 -8.48
CA GLN A 24 15.29 -14.05 -9.23
C GLN A 24 14.06 -13.21 -8.93
N LEU A 25 14.16 -12.21 -8.04
CA LEU A 25 13.17 -11.13 -7.99
C LEU A 25 13.42 -10.29 -9.23
N GLY A 26 12.52 -10.38 -10.21
CA GLY A 26 12.56 -9.53 -11.40
C GLY A 26 12.78 -8.08 -10.98
N ASP A 27 13.62 -7.38 -11.75
CA ASP A 27 13.93 -5.96 -11.54
C ASP A 27 12.67 -5.19 -11.12
N PRO A 28 12.73 -4.28 -10.12
CA PRO A 28 11.56 -3.47 -9.80
C PRO A 28 11.07 -2.82 -11.10
N ILE A 29 9.79 -3.06 -11.44
CA ILE A 29 9.14 -2.84 -12.75
C ILE A 29 9.12 -1.36 -13.18
N TYR A 30 9.88 -0.49 -12.53
CA TYR A 30 9.82 0.94 -12.70
C TYR A 30 11.21 1.57 -12.82
N GLN A 31 11.89 1.30 -13.94
CA GLN A 31 12.94 2.17 -14.45
C GLN A 31 12.34 3.16 -15.51
N GLU A 32 12.72 4.42 -15.35
CA GLU A 32 12.30 5.70 -16.00
C GLU A 32 12.19 5.72 -17.55
N THR A 33 11.62 6.68 -18.29
CA THR A 33 11.14 8.09 -18.13
C THR A 33 10.36 8.50 -19.41
N MET A 34 9.60 9.61 -19.39
CA MET A 34 9.47 10.49 -20.59
C MET A 34 9.64 11.97 -20.19
N GLU A 35 10.64 12.61 -20.82
CA GLU A 35 11.07 14.02 -20.77
C GLU A 35 11.58 14.57 -19.43
N GLY A 36 12.91 14.55 -19.26
CA GLY A 36 13.69 15.62 -18.60
C GLY A 36 13.62 15.77 -17.08
N GLU A 37 12.76 15.05 -16.36
CA GLU A 37 12.60 15.28 -14.93
C GLU A 37 12.45 13.97 -14.13
N GLN A 38 13.58 13.38 -13.76
CA GLN A 38 13.69 12.13 -13.00
C GLN A 38 12.93 12.22 -11.66
N LEU A 39 12.09 11.21 -11.39
CA LEU A 39 11.41 11.04 -10.11
C LEU A 39 12.13 9.96 -9.32
N ARG A 40 12.37 10.20 -8.03
CA ARG A 40 12.82 9.16 -7.11
C ARG A 40 11.59 8.50 -6.48
N TRP A 41 11.52 7.17 -6.59
CA TRP A 41 10.43 6.37 -6.07
C TRP A 41 10.79 5.79 -4.71
N HIS A 42 9.84 5.84 -3.78
CA HIS A 42 10.00 5.36 -2.41
C HIS A 42 8.86 4.42 -2.02
N SER A 43 9.20 3.38 -1.26
CA SER A 43 8.21 2.60 -0.52
C SER A 43 7.87 3.32 0.79
N PRO A 44 6.58 3.52 1.13
CA PRO A 44 6.20 4.10 2.41
C PRO A 44 6.36 3.12 3.58
N LEU A 45 6.72 1.85 3.32
CA LEU A 45 7.06 0.88 4.36
C LEU A 45 8.45 1.13 4.96
N GLU A 46 9.25 1.99 4.33
CA GLU A 46 10.58 2.38 4.78
C GLU A 46 10.54 3.76 5.45
N ALA A 47 11.54 4.05 6.30
CA ALA A 47 11.71 5.39 6.82
C ALA A 47 11.95 6.39 5.66
N PRO A 48 11.49 7.65 5.77
CA PRO A 48 10.92 8.29 6.95
C PRO A 48 9.39 8.39 6.92
N PHE A 49 8.70 7.51 6.19
CA PHE A 49 7.25 7.57 6.09
C PHE A 49 6.58 7.04 7.36
N HIS A 50 5.54 7.73 7.81
CA HIS A 50 4.70 7.28 8.91
C HIS A 50 3.40 6.69 8.38
N ILE A 51 3.19 5.40 8.63
CA ILE A 51 1.94 4.72 8.29
C ILE A 51 1.06 4.56 9.54
N ALA A 52 -0.18 5.05 9.47
CA ALA A 52 -1.20 4.91 10.51
C ALA A 52 -2.37 4.04 10.03
N GLY A 53 -3.15 3.50 10.98
CA GLY A 53 -4.35 2.70 10.71
C GLY A 53 -4.11 1.19 10.53
N PHE A 54 -2.86 0.73 10.63
CA PHE A 54 -2.49 -0.69 10.51
C PHE A 54 -1.65 -1.17 11.71
N PRO A 55 -2.27 -1.55 12.83
CA PRO A 55 -1.56 -1.92 14.05
C PRO A 55 -0.62 -3.12 13.92
N TRP A 56 -0.85 -3.98 12.92
CA TRP A 56 -0.07 -5.19 12.67
C TRP A 56 0.89 -5.08 11.48
N LEU A 57 1.03 -3.90 10.89
CA LEU A 57 1.86 -3.72 9.68
C LEU A 57 3.32 -4.16 9.90
N ALA A 58 3.91 -3.82 11.04
CA ALA A 58 5.29 -4.20 11.36
C ALA A 58 5.47 -5.72 11.52
N GLN A 59 4.41 -6.44 11.90
CA GLN A 59 4.43 -7.88 12.07
C GLN A 59 4.13 -8.61 10.75
N ASP A 60 3.09 -8.17 10.05
CA ASP A 60 2.50 -8.90 8.93
C ASP A 60 2.99 -8.40 7.57
N GLY A 61 3.57 -7.19 7.49
CA GLY A 61 4.11 -6.60 6.27
C GLY A 61 3.06 -6.21 5.22
N ILE A 62 1.77 -6.17 5.59
CA ILE A 62 0.66 -5.90 4.66
C ILE A 62 -0.29 -4.83 5.19
N TYR A 63 -0.96 -4.13 4.27
CA TYR A 63 -1.98 -3.12 4.57
C TYR A 63 -3.31 -3.77 5.00
N ARG A 64 -3.31 -4.40 6.18
CA ARG A 64 -4.47 -5.09 6.74
C ARG A 64 -4.81 -4.57 8.12
N ARG A 65 -6.09 -4.32 8.36
CA ARG A 65 -6.59 -3.71 9.61
C ARG A 65 -6.70 -4.68 10.78
N LEU A 66 -6.61 -5.99 10.53
CA LEU A 66 -6.63 -7.06 11.55
C LEU A 66 -5.43 -8.00 11.34
N PRO A 67 -4.97 -8.72 12.38
CA PRO A 67 -3.78 -9.57 12.31
C PRO A 67 -3.99 -10.81 11.44
N LEU A 68 -3.01 -11.16 10.60
CA LEU A 68 -3.04 -12.37 9.75
C LEU A 68 -3.21 -13.62 10.60
N ALA A 69 -2.39 -13.74 11.64
CA ALA A 69 -2.50 -14.77 12.64
C ALA A 69 -3.30 -14.24 13.84
N SER A 70 -4.60 -14.44 13.83
CA SER A 70 -5.43 -14.23 15.01
C SER A 70 -5.54 -15.52 15.81
N GLY A 71 -5.46 -15.43 17.15
CA GLY A 71 -5.70 -16.59 18.02
C GLY A 71 -7.16 -17.06 18.05
N ALA A 72 -8.07 -16.32 17.39
CA ALA A 72 -9.49 -16.60 17.29
C ALA A 72 -9.90 -16.61 15.81
N VAL A 73 -10.83 -17.50 15.43
CA VAL A 73 -11.32 -17.56 14.05
C VAL A 73 -12.23 -16.36 13.77
N LEU A 74 -11.82 -15.52 12.82
CA LEU A 74 -12.66 -14.43 12.33
C LEU A 74 -13.79 -14.98 11.43
N PRO A 75 -15.01 -14.41 11.50
CA PRO A 75 -16.02 -14.71 10.50
C PRO A 75 -15.50 -14.40 9.09
N PRO A 76 -15.75 -15.25 8.07
CA PRO A 76 -15.15 -15.07 6.74
C PRO A 76 -15.37 -13.68 6.13
N ALA A 77 -16.57 -13.11 6.30
CA ALA A 77 -16.86 -11.75 5.79
C ALA A 77 -16.02 -10.67 6.50
N VAL A 78 -15.76 -10.82 7.80
CA VAL A 78 -14.92 -9.89 8.57
C VAL A 78 -13.47 -10.04 8.16
N ASP A 79 -13.01 -11.27 7.92
CA ASP A 79 -11.66 -11.56 7.46
C ASP A 79 -11.36 -10.91 6.10
N THR A 80 -12.31 -11.00 5.15
CA THR A 80 -12.22 -10.32 3.86
C THR A 80 -12.22 -8.80 4.02
N LEU A 81 -13.12 -8.23 4.83
CA LEU A 81 -13.21 -6.79 5.04
C LEU A 81 -12.01 -6.21 5.80
N ALA A 82 -11.22 -7.05 6.47
CA ALA A 82 -9.98 -6.63 7.13
C ALA A 82 -8.93 -6.11 6.12
N TYR A 83 -8.99 -6.53 4.86
CA TYR A 83 -8.12 -6.06 3.80
C TYR A 83 -8.50 -4.67 3.28
N CYS A 84 -9.76 -4.22 3.46
CA CYS A 84 -10.12 -2.85 3.09
C CYS A 84 -9.34 -1.85 3.95
N THR A 85 -8.71 -0.86 3.34
CA THR A 85 -7.74 0.04 3.98
C THR A 85 -8.34 1.31 4.59
N ALA A 86 -9.66 1.31 4.87
CA ALA A 86 -10.36 2.44 5.47
C ALA A 86 -9.68 2.95 6.76
N GLY A 87 -9.37 4.25 6.77
CA GLY A 87 -8.68 4.90 7.88
C GLY A 87 -7.16 4.71 7.90
N GLY A 88 -6.62 3.94 6.94
CA GLY A 88 -5.19 3.86 6.69
C GLY A 88 -4.65 5.18 6.13
N GLN A 89 -3.51 5.63 6.65
CA GLN A 89 -2.89 6.88 6.23
C GLN A 89 -1.39 6.70 6.04
N ILE A 90 -0.84 7.40 5.05
CA ILE A 90 0.61 7.58 4.87
C ILE A 90 0.91 9.07 5.05
N ARG A 91 1.84 9.38 5.96
CA ARG A 91 2.23 10.75 6.32
C ARG A 91 3.73 10.93 6.18
N PHE A 92 4.13 12.06 5.64
CA PHE A 92 5.54 12.46 5.47
C PHE A 92 5.62 13.95 5.16
N ARG A 93 6.82 14.51 5.25
CA ARG A 93 7.15 15.85 4.74
C ARG A 93 7.99 15.72 3.49
N THR A 94 7.84 16.67 2.58
CA THR A 94 8.75 16.81 1.44
C THR A 94 8.82 18.26 0.97
N ASN A 95 9.95 18.64 0.38
CA ASN A 95 10.11 19.90 -0.34
C ASN A 95 9.87 19.76 -1.86
N SER A 96 9.41 18.60 -2.33
CA SER A 96 9.22 18.34 -3.75
C SER A 96 8.16 19.25 -4.37
N SER A 97 8.39 19.67 -5.61
CA SER A 97 7.39 20.37 -6.42
C SER A 97 6.42 19.42 -7.12
N ARG A 98 6.70 18.11 -7.14
CA ARG A 98 5.87 17.07 -7.77
C ARG A 98 5.63 15.93 -6.80
N LEU A 99 4.38 15.53 -6.66
CA LEU A 99 4.01 14.31 -5.95
C LEU A 99 3.19 13.41 -6.86
N VAL A 100 3.70 12.20 -7.08
CA VAL A 100 3.07 11.16 -7.86
C VAL A 100 2.94 9.92 -6.98
N ILE A 101 1.85 9.17 -7.13
CA ILE A 101 1.70 7.87 -6.49
C ILE A 101 1.54 6.79 -7.54
N ARG A 102 2.04 5.60 -7.24
CA ARG A 102 1.58 4.36 -7.87
C ARG A 102 0.94 3.48 -6.82
N VAL A 103 -0.17 2.87 -7.17
CA VAL A 103 -0.92 2.00 -6.26
C VAL A 103 -1.29 0.74 -7.00
N ARG A 104 -0.98 -0.41 -6.38
CA ARG A 104 -1.53 -1.71 -6.78
C ARG A 104 -2.58 -2.14 -5.76
N LEU A 105 -3.77 -2.44 -6.26
CA LEU A 105 -4.94 -2.85 -5.51
C LEU A 105 -5.19 -4.35 -5.70
N ALA A 106 -5.85 -4.97 -4.72
CA ALA A 106 -6.28 -6.36 -4.82
C ALA A 106 -7.37 -6.58 -5.90
N GLY A 107 -7.96 -5.51 -6.42
CA GLY A 107 -8.91 -5.56 -7.52
C GLY A 107 -9.42 -4.19 -7.98
N PRO A 108 -10.12 -4.13 -9.12
CA PRO A 108 -10.72 -2.90 -9.63
C PRO A 108 -11.95 -2.49 -8.81
N SER A 109 -12.49 -1.30 -9.10
CA SER A 109 -13.77 -0.86 -8.54
C SER A 109 -14.92 -1.65 -9.16
N ASN A 110 -15.85 -2.13 -8.32
CA ASN A 110 -16.96 -2.97 -8.74
C ASN A 110 -18.28 -2.70 -7.98
N MET A 111 -18.30 -1.76 -7.04
CA MET A 111 -19.49 -1.42 -6.27
C MET A 111 -20.29 -0.32 -6.99
N TYR A 112 -21.37 -0.70 -7.68
CA TYR A 112 -22.19 0.23 -8.48
C TYR A 112 -22.77 1.41 -7.69
N HIS A 113 -22.92 1.28 -6.37
CA HIS A 113 -23.48 2.29 -5.47
C HIS A 113 -22.41 3.14 -4.79
N MET A 114 -21.12 2.94 -5.11
CA MET A 114 -19.99 3.68 -4.54
C MET A 114 -19.21 4.37 -5.65
N ALA A 115 -18.77 5.60 -5.40
CA ALA A 115 -17.85 6.26 -6.33
C ALA A 115 -16.52 5.48 -6.39
N PRO A 116 -15.96 5.22 -7.59
CA PRO A 116 -14.69 4.51 -7.71
C PRO A 116 -13.56 5.14 -6.89
N THR A 117 -13.50 6.47 -6.82
CA THR A 117 -12.52 7.20 -6.02
C THR A 117 -12.64 6.91 -4.52
N GLY A 118 -13.84 6.66 -4.00
CA GLY A 118 -14.01 6.24 -2.61
C GLY A 118 -13.65 4.77 -2.39
N GLN A 119 -14.00 3.91 -3.34
CA GLN A 119 -13.73 2.47 -3.23
C GLN A 119 -12.22 2.16 -3.33
N CYS A 120 -11.55 2.77 -4.31
CA CYS A 120 -10.22 2.39 -4.81
C CYS A 120 -9.22 3.56 -4.87
N GLY A 121 -9.65 4.80 -4.59
CA GLY A 121 -8.80 5.99 -4.71
C GLY A 121 -8.07 6.33 -3.42
N VAL A 122 -6.99 7.09 -3.59
CA VAL A 122 -6.22 7.74 -2.52
C VAL A 122 -6.54 9.22 -2.51
N ASP A 123 -6.81 9.80 -1.34
CA ASP A 123 -7.00 11.24 -1.19
C ASP A 123 -5.76 11.92 -0.63
N CYS A 124 -5.37 13.04 -1.23
CA CYS A 124 -4.20 13.84 -0.86
C CYS A 124 -4.62 15.10 -0.10
N TYR A 125 -4.04 15.27 1.07
CA TYR A 125 -4.19 16.44 1.92
C TYR A 125 -2.82 17.03 2.23
N LEU A 126 -2.77 18.35 2.40
CA LEU A 126 -1.58 19.07 2.82
C LEU A 126 -1.85 19.93 4.05
N GLY A 127 -0.86 20.06 4.91
CA GLY A 127 -0.93 20.90 6.11
C GLY A 127 -0.51 20.12 7.36
N GLU A 128 -0.26 20.88 8.43
CA GLU A 128 0.09 20.32 9.72
C GLU A 128 -1.02 19.41 10.27
N PRO A 129 -0.71 18.44 11.14
CA PRO A 129 -1.72 17.59 11.76
C PRO A 129 -2.85 18.42 12.40
N GLY A 130 -4.08 18.23 11.92
CA GLY A 130 -5.27 18.96 12.40
C GLY A 130 -5.63 20.22 11.60
N GLU A 131 -4.75 20.69 10.71
CA GLU A 131 -4.96 21.85 9.84
C GLU A 131 -4.92 21.48 8.33
N GLN A 132 -5.07 20.19 8.05
CA GLN A 132 -4.98 19.63 6.72
C GLN A 132 -6.09 20.14 5.79
N SER A 133 -5.71 20.58 4.59
CA SER A 133 -6.61 20.97 3.51
C SER A 133 -6.60 19.92 2.40
N PHE A 134 -7.79 19.56 1.91
CA PHE A 134 -7.93 18.66 0.76
C PHE A 134 -7.32 19.30 -0.49
N ILE A 135 -6.52 18.52 -1.23
CA ILE A 135 -5.93 18.95 -2.49
C ILE A 135 -6.59 18.25 -3.68
N THR A 136 -6.57 16.92 -3.69
CA THR A 136 -7.14 16.12 -4.77
C THR A 136 -7.36 14.68 -4.34
N ALA A 137 -8.27 14.00 -5.02
CA ALA A 137 -8.31 12.55 -5.10
C ALA A 137 -7.43 12.06 -6.26
N ALA A 138 -6.88 10.85 -6.14
CA ALA A 138 -6.18 10.18 -7.22
C ALA A 138 -7.11 9.94 -8.41
N LYS A 139 -6.62 10.25 -9.60
CA LYS A 139 -7.28 9.98 -10.88
C LYS A 139 -6.76 8.67 -11.45
N PHE A 140 -7.67 7.78 -11.84
CA PHE A 140 -7.38 6.46 -12.40
C PHE A 140 -8.60 5.94 -13.17
N LYS A 141 -8.45 4.85 -13.93
CA LYS A 141 -9.58 4.18 -14.58
C LYS A 141 -10.20 3.17 -13.62
N PRO A 142 -11.52 3.22 -13.35
CA PRO A 142 -12.18 2.33 -12.39
C PRO A 142 -12.01 0.83 -12.68
N THR A 143 -11.76 0.47 -13.95
CA THR A 143 -11.58 -0.91 -14.41
C THR A 143 -10.16 -1.46 -14.19
N GLU A 144 -9.22 -0.62 -13.76
CA GLU A 144 -7.83 -1.00 -13.52
C GLU A 144 -7.59 -1.21 -12.01
N SER A 145 -6.81 -2.23 -11.66
CA SER A 145 -6.37 -2.50 -10.29
C SER A 145 -4.98 -1.93 -9.99
N GLU A 146 -4.35 -1.29 -10.96
CA GLU A 146 -3.08 -0.61 -10.79
C GLU A 146 -3.18 0.76 -11.45
N TYR A 147 -2.66 1.80 -10.81
CA TYR A 147 -2.64 3.13 -11.40
C TYR A 147 -1.46 3.97 -10.94
N GLU A 148 -1.05 4.89 -11.80
CA GLU A 148 -0.21 6.02 -11.47
C GLU A 148 -1.06 7.30 -11.46
N SER A 149 -0.90 8.14 -10.44
CA SER A 149 -1.62 9.40 -10.34
C SER A 149 -0.75 10.54 -9.87
N LYS A 150 -0.78 11.65 -10.62
CA LYS A 150 -0.14 12.92 -10.23
C LYS A 150 -1.05 13.65 -9.25
N LEU A 151 -0.60 13.82 -8.02
CA LEU A 151 -1.37 14.46 -6.95
C LEU A 151 -1.18 15.98 -6.96
N TYR A 152 0.05 16.46 -7.15
CA TYR A 152 0.32 17.87 -7.42
C TYR A 152 1.56 18.07 -8.28
N ARG A 153 1.60 19.23 -8.93
CA ARG A 153 2.78 19.81 -9.57
C ARG A 153 2.75 21.32 -9.34
N TRP A 154 3.84 21.88 -8.83
CA TRP A 154 4.01 23.32 -8.61
C TRP A 154 5.22 23.85 -9.37
N ASP A 155 5.22 25.15 -9.64
CA ASP A 155 6.34 25.82 -10.31
C ASP A 155 7.54 26.05 -9.36
N THR A 156 7.28 26.04 -8.05
CA THR A 156 8.30 26.26 -7.01
C THR A 156 8.23 25.18 -5.93
N LYS A 157 9.41 24.78 -5.45
CA LYS A 157 9.55 23.88 -4.30
C LYS A 157 9.16 24.60 -3.02
N LYS A 158 8.46 23.90 -2.16
CA LYS A 158 8.11 24.35 -0.80
C LYS A 158 7.96 23.13 0.09
N GLU A 159 8.35 23.29 1.35
CA GLU A 159 8.15 22.23 2.33
C GLU A 159 6.66 22.11 2.66
N VAL A 160 6.15 20.89 2.58
CA VAL A 160 4.76 20.56 2.92
C VAL A 160 4.68 19.27 3.70
N ALA A 161 3.81 19.25 4.71
CA ALA A 161 3.33 18.02 5.33
C ALA A 161 2.23 17.41 4.45
N VAL A 162 2.41 16.14 4.09
CA VAL A 162 1.52 15.37 3.21
C VAL A 162 0.79 14.32 4.04
N THR A 163 -0.52 14.19 3.82
CA THR A 163 -1.32 13.07 4.31
C THR A 163 -2.06 12.42 3.14
N LEU A 164 -1.77 11.14 2.90
CA LEU A 164 -2.46 10.31 1.91
C LEU A 164 -3.42 9.37 2.65
N ASN A 165 -4.73 9.55 2.44
CA ASN A 165 -5.74 8.61 2.95
C ASN A 165 -5.93 7.47 1.94
N LEU A 166 -5.84 6.23 2.41
CA LEU A 166 -5.96 5.04 1.58
C LEU A 166 -7.43 4.69 1.26
N PRO A 167 -7.67 3.83 0.24
CA PRO A 167 -9.01 3.48 -0.20
C PRO A 167 -9.93 2.93 0.90
N LEU A 168 -11.23 3.22 0.81
CA LEU A 168 -12.16 2.81 1.87
C LEU A 168 -12.59 1.34 1.76
N TYR A 169 -12.71 0.83 0.53
CA TYR A 169 -13.38 -0.46 0.27
C TYR A 169 -12.61 -1.38 -0.68
N GLN A 170 -11.29 -1.18 -0.76
CA GLN A 170 -10.40 -2.04 -1.54
C GLN A 170 -9.10 -2.30 -0.76
N GLY A 171 -8.55 -3.49 -0.95
CA GLY A 171 -7.22 -3.86 -0.46
C GLY A 171 -6.13 -3.18 -1.27
N VAL A 172 -5.10 -2.72 -0.57
CA VAL A 172 -3.89 -2.17 -1.17
C VAL A 172 -2.79 -3.20 -1.01
N GLU A 173 -2.15 -3.56 -2.11
CA GLU A 173 -1.01 -4.48 -2.13
C GLU A 173 0.30 -3.70 -2.10
N GLU A 174 0.39 -2.63 -2.90
CA GLU A 174 1.58 -1.79 -2.98
C GLU A 174 1.22 -0.31 -3.11
N VAL A 175 2.07 0.53 -2.53
CA VAL A 175 2.07 1.98 -2.73
C VAL A 175 3.50 2.42 -2.99
N TRP A 176 3.70 3.24 -4.01
CA TRP A 176 4.96 3.88 -4.30
C TRP A 176 4.78 5.40 -4.37
N ILE A 177 5.69 6.13 -3.74
CA ILE A 177 5.66 7.59 -3.67
C ILE A 177 6.79 8.13 -4.55
N GLY A 178 6.40 8.85 -5.60
CA GLY A 178 7.30 9.52 -6.52
C GLY A 178 7.42 11.01 -6.18
N VAL A 179 8.64 11.45 -5.93
CA VAL A 179 9.00 12.86 -5.71
C VAL A 179 10.14 13.27 -6.65
N ASP A 180 10.46 14.56 -6.74
CA ASP A 180 11.66 15.01 -7.46
C ASP A 180 12.91 14.26 -6.98
N HIS A 181 13.81 13.94 -7.92
CA HIS A 181 15.05 13.22 -7.59
C HIS A 181 15.89 13.87 -6.49
N ASP A 182 15.94 15.20 -6.48
CA ASP A 182 16.68 16.04 -5.53
C ASP A 182 15.80 16.55 -4.37
N ALA A 183 14.57 16.05 -4.21
CA ALA A 183 13.75 16.40 -3.07
C ALA A 183 14.18 15.65 -1.80
N ASP A 184 13.96 16.30 -0.67
CA ASP A 184 14.10 15.70 0.64
C ASP A 184 12.75 15.12 1.09
N ILE A 185 12.82 14.04 1.86
CA ILE A 185 11.67 13.46 2.57
C ILE A 185 12.08 13.34 4.03
N SER A 186 11.16 13.72 4.93
CA SER A 186 11.34 13.59 6.38
C SER A 186 10.03 13.14 7.03
N ASP A 187 10.12 12.77 8.31
CA ASP A 187 8.96 12.38 9.12
C ASP A 187 8.03 13.59 9.33
N ALA A 188 6.72 13.32 9.45
CA ALA A 188 5.68 14.34 9.50
C ALA A 188 5.38 14.88 10.89
#